data_AF-F2G2H5-F1
#
_entry.id   AF-F2G2H5-F1
#
_cell.length_a   1.000
_cell.length_b   1.000
_cell.length_c   1.000
_cell.angle_alpha   90.00
_cell.angle_beta   90.00
_cell.angle_gamma   90.00
#
_symmetry.space_group_name_H-M   'P 1'
#
loop_
_entity.id
_entity.type
_entity.pdbx_description
1 polymer ?
#
loop_
_entity_poly.entity_id
_entity_poly.type
_entity_poly.pdbx_seq_one_letter_code
_entity_poly.pdbx_strand_id
1 'polypeptide(L)'
;MYKVLVVEDSSTVRKIVNKLIEDNPHFTCDLCEDLAEAKSALESDNEYLAAIVDLNLPDAPNGESVELALSYNLPTIVLTGNFDEFTRAQLLDQGVLDYITKESRYSYLQVSKLVDRLRKNLTTKVLVVEDSKTSRNHICSLLRKFQFQVHEANDGLEALEVLDNHRDIKMVIADHRMPNMDGYELVRTIRHEKRLQDLVFIGLSASGDSVLTSKFIKSGANDFLSKPFYHEEFYCRIMQNLESQEMIQTIRNSANLDPLTKVYNRRFLYEKADELFSRKATRSNVIVSMIDADNFKGVNDTYGHKTGDVLLQEFSALMKDYFPDDLIVRYGGEEFTVVSVRPPKVYLSALSAFMDAVRTTQFTNHKFNITCSIGVCAEEHPSLESQLEVADARLYNAKRAGRDQIMLRDTASKSAQLV
;
A
#
# COMPACT_ATOMS: atom_id res chain seq x y z
N MET A 1 0.57 -19.63 0.33
CA MET A 1 1.58 -19.41 -0.72
C MET A 1 0.83 -19.61 -2.04
N TYR A 2 1.01 -18.74 -3.03
CA TYR A 2 0.28 -18.82 -4.29
C TYR A 2 0.98 -19.81 -5.23
N LYS A 3 0.21 -20.72 -5.84
CA LYS A 3 0.75 -21.69 -6.80
C LYS A 3 0.73 -21.14 -8.22
N VAL A 4 1.77 -21.44 -8.98
CA VAL A 4 1.87 -21.09 -10.40
C VAL A 4 2.16 -22.36 -11.19
N LEU A 5 1.34 -22.65 -12.20
CA LEU A 5 1.58 -23.76 -13.11
C LEU A 5 2.58 -23.30 -14.18
N VAL A 6 3.65 -24.06 -14.40
CA VAL A 6 4.65 -23.77 -15.45
C VAL A 6 4.74 -24.97 -16.37
N VAL A 7 4.23 -24.83 -17.61
CA VAL A 7 4.24 -25.87 -18.64
C VAL A 7 5.21 -25.47 -19.73
N GLU A 8 6.35 -26.15 -19.82
CA GLU A 8 7.45 -25.79 -20.71
C GLU A 8 8.33 -27.01 -20.92
N ASP A 9 8.71 -27.36 -22.15
CA ASP A 9 9.47 -28.57 -22.47
C ASP A 9 10.99 -28.43 -22.20
N SER A 10 11.51 -27.21 -22.26
CA SER A 10 12.91 -26.92 -21.99
C SER A 10 13.21 -26.91 -20.49
N SER A 11 13.95 -27.92 -20.03
CA SER A 11 14.38 -28.03 -18.62
C SER A 11 15.18 -26.81 -18.14
N THR A 12 15.90 -26.13 -19.04
CA THR A 12 16.63 -24.90 -18.72
C THR A 12 15.67 -23.74 -18.47
N VAL A 13 14.67 -23.56 -19.35
CA VAL A 13 13.68 -22.49 -19.22
C VAL A 13 12.82 -22.72 -17.97
N ARG A 14 12.34 -23.95 -17.75
CA ARG A 14 11.62 -24.35 -16.51
C ARG A 14 12.37 -23.93 -15.26
N LYS A 15 13.66 -24.26 -15.17
CA LYS A 15 14.50 -23.90 -14.00
C LYS A 15 14.68 -22.40 -13.83
N ILE A 16 14.85 -21.65 -14.92
CA ILE A 16 14.99 -20.19 -14.88
C ILE A 16 13.69 -19.54 -14.38
N VAL A 17 12.55 -19.91 -14.97
CA VAL A 17 11.23 -19.38 -14.59
C VAL A 17 10.93 -19.74 -13.14
N ASN A 18 11.14 -21.00 -12.74
CA ASN A 18 10.96 -21.43 -11.35
C ASN A 18 11.78 -20.57 -10.39
N LYS A 19 13.08 -20.41 -10.66
CA LYS A 19 13.97 -19.66 -9.79
C LYS A 19 13.55 -18.19 -9.65
N LEU A 20 13.13 -17.55 -10.73
CA LEU A 20 12.70 -16.15 -10.73
C LEU A 20 11.36 -15.93 -10.02
N ILE A 21 10.48 -16.93 -9.99
CA ILE A 21 9.20 -16.84 -9.29
C ILE A 21 9.39 -17.16 -7.80
N GLU A 22 10.11 -18.23 -7.47
CA GLU A 22 10.36 -18.67 -6.09
C GLU A 22 11.38 -17.80 -5.33
N ASP A 23 12.13 -16.93 -6.02
CA ASP A 23 12.90 -15.85 -5.37
C ASP A 23 11.98 -14.91 -4.56
N ASN A 24 10.67 -14.89 -4.87
CA ASN A 24 9.65 -14.27 -4.05
C ASN A 24 8.98 -15.32 -3.15
N PRO A 25 9.06 -15.18 -1.80
CA PRO A 25 8.59 -16.18 -0.85
C PRO A 25 7.07 -16.37 -0.83
N HIS A 26 6.33 -15.59 -1.60
CA HIS A 26 4.89 -15.74 -1.75
C HIS A 26 4.48 -16.84 -2.73
N PHE A 27 5.40 -17.38 -3.53
CA PHE A 27 5.09 -18.30 -4.63
C PHE A 27 5.77 -19.66 -4.51
N THR A 28 5.12 -20.66 -5.12
CA THR A 28 5.65 -21.99 -5.45
C THR A 28 5.23 -22.32 -6.88
N CYS A 29 6.08 -23.04 -7.62
CA CYS A 29 5.72 -23.50 -8.95
C CYS A 29 5.50 -25.00 -9.01
N ASP A 30 4.48 -25.42 -9.73
CA ASP A 30 4.35 -26.80 -10.21
C ASP A 30 4.86 -26.84 -11.65
N LEU A 31 5.93 -27.60 -11.88
CA LEU A 31 6.65 -27.66 -13.15
C LEU A 31 6.19 -28.88 -13.94
N CYS A 32 5.67 -28.66 -15.14
CA CYS A 32 5.23 -29.69 -16.06
C CYS A 32 6.06 -29.62 -17.35
N GLU A 33 6.52 -30.76 -17.84
CA GLU A 33 7.33 -30.83 -19.06
C GLU A 33 6.51 -31.03 -20.34
N ASP A 34 5.28 -31.49 -20.21
CA ASP A 34 4.37 -31.79 -21.31
C ASP A 34 2.91 -31.50 -20.94
N LEU A 35 2.00 -31.65 -21.91
CA LEU A 35 0.56 -31.40 -21.69
C LEU A 35 -0.06 -32.43 -20.74
N ALA A 36 0.41 -33.69 -20.78
CA ALA A 36 -0.11 -34.75 -19.94
C ALA A 36 0.13 -34.49 -18.44
N GLU A 37 1.34 -34.04 -18.07
CA GLU A 37 1.68 -33.61 -16.72
C GLU A 37 0.86 -32.40 -16.29
N ALA A 38 0.72 -31.40 -17.17
CA ALA A 38 -0.09 -30.21 -16.88
C ALA A 38 -1.55 -30.57 -16.59
N LYS A 39 -2.12 -31.50 -17.37
CA LYS A 39 -3.47 -32.00 -17.17
C LYS A 39 -3.61 -32.74 -15.84
N SER A 40 -2.66 -33.62 -15.51
CA SER A 40 -2.64 -34.33 -14.23
C SER A 40 -2.55 -33.36 -13.04
N ALA A 41 -1.70 -32.32 -13.15
CA ALA A 41 -1.55 -31.30 -12.12
C ALA A 41 -2.88 -30.54 -11.89
N LEU A 42 -3.51 -30.05 -12.95
CA LEU A 42 -4.81 -29.36 -12.89
C LEU A 42 -5.94 -30.26 -12.35
N GLU A 43 -5.98 -31.53 -12.73
CA GLU A 43 -6.97 -32.47 -12.20
C GLU A 43 -6.76 -32.75 -10.70
N SER A 44 -5.52 -32.68 -10.22
CA SER A 44 -5.17 -32.93 -8.81
C SER A 44 -5.37 -31.72 -7.90
N ASP A 45 -5.13 -30.51 -8.42
CA ASP A 45 -5.23 -29.25 -7.69
C ASP A 45 -5.65 -28.13 -8.65
N ASN A 46 -6.69 -27.38 -8.25
CA ASN A 46 -7.26 -26.30 -9.06
C ASN A 46 -6.97 -24.90 -8.49
N GLU A 47 -6.17 -24.78 -7.44
CA GLU A 47 -5.88 -23.50 -6.77
C GLU A 47 -4.64 -22.77 -7.32
N TYR A 48 -4.51 -22.74 -8.65
CA TYR A 48 -3.45 -21.96 -9.31
C TYR A 48 -3.82 -20.47 -9.44
N LEU A 49 -2.86 -19.59 -9.17
CA LEU A 49 -3.00 -18.16 -9.42
C LEU A 49 -2.92 -17.82 -10.91
N ALA A 50 -2.03 -18.51 -11.62
CA ALA A 50 -1.74 -18.27 -13.02
C ALA A 50 -1.07 -19.50 -13.65
N ALA A 51 -1.14 -19.58 -14.98
CA ALA A 51 -0.43 -20.56 -15.78
C ALA A 51 0.58 -19.85 -16.70
N ILE A 52 1.80 -20.35 -16.76
CA ILE A 52 2.82 -19.95 -17.71
C ILE A 52 2.99 -21.13 -18.66
N VAL A 53 2.66 -20.95 -19.92
CA VAL A 53 2.56 -22.05 -20.89
C VAL A 53 3.42 -21.77 -22.11
N ASP A 54 4.20 -22.76 -22.51
CA ASP A 54 4.79 -22.77 -23.84
C ASP A 54 3.72 -23.05 -24.88
N LEU A 55 3.80 -22.35 -26.02
CA LEU A 55 2.88 -22.53 -27.13
C LEU A 55 3.09 -23.88 -27.84
N ASN A 56 4.34 -24.35 -27.91
CA ASN A 56 4.71 -25.54 -28.67
C ASN A 56 5.35 -26.57 -27.75
N LEU A 57 4.58 -27.59 -27.36
CA LEU A 57 5.09 -28.73 -26.60
C LEU A 57 5.26 -29.96 -27.51
N PRO A 58 6.13 -30.92 -27.15
CA PRO A 58 6.33 -32.15 -27.92
C PRO A 58 5.04 -32.96 -28.15
N ASP A 59 4.11 -32.95 -27.19
CA ASP A 59 2.82 -33.65 -27.22
C ASP A 59 1.62 -32.74 -27.52
N ALA A 60 1.85 -31.42 -27.63
CA ALA A 60 0.86 -30.38 -27.91
C ALA A 60 1.48 -29.24 -28.77
N PRO A 61 1.64 -29.46 -30.08
CA PRO A 61 2.39 -28.54 -30.95
C PRO A 61 1.58 -27.37 -31.49
N ASN A 62 0.27 -27.25 -31.19
CA ASN A 62 -0.63 -26.25 -31.76
C ASN A 62 -1.27 -25.33 -30.70
N GLY A 63 -0.66 -25.22 -29.51
CA GLY A 63 -1.19 -24.39 -28.42
C GLY A 63 -2.28 -25.05 -27.58
N GLU A 64 -2.40 -26.39 -27.61
CA GLU A 64 -3.38 -27.13 -26.80
C GLU A 64 -3.14 -26.92 -25.29
N SER A 65 -1.91 -26.58 -24.88
CA SER A 65 -1.55 -26.17 -23.51
C SER A 65 -2.25 -24.88 -23.06
N VAL A 66 -2.40 -23.92 -23.98
CA VAL A 66 -3.10 -22.65 -23.74
C VAL A 66 -4.59 -22.93 -23.54
N GLU A 67 -5.19 -23.73 -24.42
CA GLU A 67 -6.60 -24.11 -24.33
C GLU A 67 -6.90 -24.85 -23.02
N LEU A 68 -6.02 -25.75 -22.62
CA LEU A 68 -6.12 -26.44 -21.34
C LEU A 68 -6.15 -25.46 -20.18
N ALA A 69 -5.17 -24.57 -20.05
CA ALA A 69 -5.11 -23.61 -18.94
C ALA A 69 -6.34 -22.68 -18.90
N LEU A 70 -6.76 -22.17 -20.06
CA LEU A 70 -7.94 -21.31 -20.17
C LEU A 70 -9.24 -22.04 -19.81
N SER A 71 -9.35 -23.34 -20.09
CA SER A 71 -10.53 -24.14 -19.72
C SER A 71 -10.77 -24.23 -18.20
N TYR A 72 -9.71 -24.06 -17.41
CA TYR A 72 -9.76 -23.95 -15.95
C TYR A 72 -9.91 -22.50 -15.45
N ASN A 73 -10.18 -21.54 -16.34
CA ASN A 73 -10.24 -20.10 -16.07
C ASN A 73 -8.94 -19.54 -15.46
N LEU A 74 -7.79 -20.16 -15.76
CA LEU A 74 -6.51 -19.66 -15.27
C LEU A 74 -6.04 -18.44 -16.06
N PRO A 75 -5.61 -17.37 -15.37
CA PRO A 75 -4.88 -16.29 -16.02
C PRO A 75 -3.61 -16.85 -16.68
N THR A 76 -3.59 -16.86 -18.01
CA THR A 76 -2.59 -17.59 -18.79
C THR A 76 -1.62 -16.63 -19.46
N ILE A 77 -0.32 -16.89 -19.30
CA ILE A 77 0.80 -16.15 -19.89
C ILE A 77 1.52 -17.09 -20.85
N VAL A 78 1.62 -16.71 -22.12
CA VAL A 78 2.26 -17.56 -23.14
C VAL A 78 3.73 -17.22 -23.28
N LEU A 79 4.59 -18.22 -23.28
CA LEU A 79 5.99 -18.11 -23.67
C LEU A 79 6.17 -18.67 -25.08
N THR A 80 6.76 -17.89 -25.99
CA THR A 80 6.99 -18.33 -27.38
C THR A 80 8.40 -18.01 -27.87
N GLY A 81 8.98 -18.89 -28.68
CA GLY A 81 10.27 -18.67 -29.33
C GLY A 81 10.20 -17.87 -30.64
N ASN A 82 9.05 -17.87 -31.32
CA ASN A 82 8.84 -17.17 -32.59
C ASN A 82 7.65 -16.21 -32.51
N PHE A 83 7.70 -15.14 -33.29
CA PHE A 83 6.73 -14.06 -33.25
C PHE A 83 6.15 -13.78 -34.66
N ASP A 84 4.83 -13.85 -34.76
CA ASP A 84 4.07 -13.33 -35.89
C ASP A 84 2.76 -12.69 -35.39
N GLU A 85 2.26 -11.71 -36.15
CA GLU A 85 1.09 -10.91 -35.78
C GLU A 85 -0.21 -11.72 -35.76
N PHE A 86 -0.29 -12.79 -36.56
CA PHE A 86 -1.48 -13.63 -36.66
C PHE A 86 -1.65 -14.48 -35.40
N THR A 87 -0.59 -15.18 -34.98
CA THR A 87 -0.57 -15.97 -33.74
C THR A 87 -0.86 -15.09 -32.53
N ARG A 88 -0.28 -13.89 -32.47
CA ARG A 88 -0.59 -12.91 -31.42
C ARG A 88 -2.09 -12.61 -31.33
N ALA A 89 -2.71 -12.22 -32.45
CA ALA A 89 -4.11 -11.85 -32.48
C ALA A 89 -5.02 -13.01 -32.02
N GLN A 90 -4.69 -14.23 -32.45
CA GLN A 90 -5.40 -15.45 -32.06
C GLN A 90 -5.33 -15.71 -30.55
N LEU A 91 -4.14 -15.63 -29.94
CA LEU A 91 -3.97 -15.87 -28.49
C LEU A 91 -4.75 -14.86 -27.64
N LEU A 92 -4.74 -13.59 -28.05
CA LEU A 92 -5.46 -12.54 -27.33
C LEU A 92 -6.99 -12.72 -27.44
N ASP A 93 -7.48 -13.15 -28.60
CA ASP A 93 -8.91 -13.47 -28.80
C ASP A 93 -9.35 -14.68 -27.97
N GLN A 94 -8.48 -15.70 -27.84
CA GLN A 94 -8.70 -16.82 -26.93
C GLN A 94 -8.75 -16.41 -25.45
N GLY A 95 -8.21 -15.24 -25.10
CA GLY A 95 -8.30 -14.66 -23.76
C GLY A 95 -7.04 -14.80 -22.91
N VAL A 96 -5.90 -15.12 -23.52
CA VAL A 96 -4.57 -15.04 -22.91
C VAL A 96 -4.33 -13.64 -22.34
N LEU A 97 -3.67 -13.56 -21.18
CA LEU A 97 -3.36 -12.28 -20.56
C LEU A 97 -2.31 -11.50 -21.32
N ASP A 98 -1.20 -12.19 -21.62
CA ASP A 98 -0.03 -11.63 -22.27
C ASP A 98 0.79 -12.76 -22.92
N TYR A 99 1.62 -12.39 -23.88
CA TYR A 99 2.55 -13.30 -24.54
C TYR A 99 3.96 -12.69 -24.51
N ILE A 100 4.95 -13.51 -24.19
CA ILE A 100 6.33 -13.08 -23.94
C ILE A 100 7.28 -13.90 -24.81
N THR A 101 8.14 -13.23 -25.57
CA THR A 101 9.11 -13.90 -26.44
C THR A 101 10.32 -14.39 -25.65
N LYS A 102 10.77 -15.63 -25.88
CA LYS A 102 11.89 -16.30 -25.18
C LYS A 102 13.28 -15.83 -25.67
N GLU A 103 13.41 -14.56 -26.06
CA GLU A 103 14.62 -14.03 -26.71
C GLU A 103 15.71 -13.60 -25.71
N SER A 104 15.34 -13.28 -24.47
CA SER A 104 16.28 -12.67 -23.53
C SER A 104 15.98 -13.03 -22.08
N ARG A 105 16.97 -12.83 -21.20
CA ARG A 105 16.78 -12.90 -19.75
C ARG A 105 15.71 -11.91 -19.26
N TYR A 106 15.55 -10.78 -19.94
CA TYR A 106 14.56 -9.76 -19.58
C TYR A 106 13.13 -10.27 -19.75
N SER A 107 12.88 -11.12 -20.75
CA SER A 107 11.59 -11.75 -21.00
C SER A 107 11.10 -12.54 -19.78
N TYR A 108 11.95 -13.36 -19.17
CA TYR A 108 11.58 -14.12 -17.97
C TYR A 108 11.39 -13.24 -16.72
N LEU A 109 12.04 -12.07 -16.67
CA LEU A 109 11.76 -11.08 -15.61
C LEU A 109 10.37 -10.46 -15.76
N GLN A 110 9.89 -10.26 -17.00
CA GLN A 110 8.53 -9.77 -17.24
C GLN A 110 7.48 -10.78 -16.73
N VAL A 111 7.71 -12.09 -16.93
CA VAL A 111 6.86 -13.15 -16.40
C VAL A 111 6.74 -13.05 -14.88
N SER A 112 7.88 -13.02 -14.18
CA SER A 112 7.90 -12.91 -12.71
C SER A 112 7.19 -11.65 -12.20
N LYS A 113 7.40 -10.50 -12.88
CA LYS A 113 6.70 -9.25 -12.57
C LYS A 113 5.19 -9.37 -12.76
N LEU A 114 4.75 -9.95 -13.87
CA LEU A 114 3.34 -10.14 -14.19
C LEU A 114 2.66 -11.04 -13.16
N VAL A 115 3.29 -12.15 -12.77
CA VAL A 115 2.80 -13.05 -11.71
C VAL A 115 2.69 -12.33 -10.36
N ASP A 116 3.71 -11.57 -9.94
CA ASP A 116 3.62 -10.79 -8.70
C ASP A 116 2.52 -9.71 -8.78
N ARG A 117 2.31 -9.14 -9.96
CA ARG A 117 1.25 -8.17 -10.19
C ARG A 117 -0.14 -8.78 -10.10
N LEU A 118 -0.37 -9.99 -10.64
CA LEU A 118 -1.64 -10.72 -10.48
C LEU A 118 -1.97 -10.95 -9.01
N ARG A 119 -0.97 -11.36 -8.21
CA ARG A 119 -1.12 -11.50 -6.76
C ARG A 119 -1.51 -10.20 -6.07
N LYS A 120 -0.84 -9.09 -6.40
CA LYS A 120 -1.17 -7.76 -5.84
C LYS A 120 -2.58 -7.32 -6.25
N ASN A 121 -2.99 -7.63 -7.47
CA ASN A 121 -4.29 -7.24 -8.01
C ASN A 121 -5.46 -7.88 -7.28
N LEU A 122 -5.30 -9.08 -6.71
CA LEU A 122 -6.32 -9.74 -5.87
C LEU A 122 -6.84 -8.86 -4.73
N THR A 123 -6.07 -7.86 -4.29
CA THR A 123 -6.46 -6.90 -3.25
C THR A 123 -6.51 -5.45 -3.74
N THR A 124 -6.15 -5.19 -5.00
CA THR A 124 -6.15 -3.85 -5.57
C THR A 124 -7.52 -3.54 -6.13
N LYS A 125 -8.18 -2.51 -5.57
CA LYS A 125 -9.48 -2.04 -6.02
C LYS A 125 -9.36 -0.93 -7.07
N VAL A 126 -10.11 -1.09 -8.15
CA VAL A 126 -10.19 -0.15 -9.27
C VAL A 126 -11.65 0.23 -9.51
N LEU A 127 -11.92 1.51 -9.71
CA LEU A 127 -13.23 2.02 -10.08
C LEU A 127 -13.26 2.35 -11.57
N VAL A 128 -14.21 1.76 -12.30
CA VAL A 128 -14.50 2.09 -13.70
C VAL A 128 -15.73 2.98 -13.76
N VAL A 129 -15.58 4.16 -14.35
CA VAL A 129 -16.65 5.16 -14.51
C VAL A 129 -16.91 5.35 -16.00
N GLU A 130 -18.03 4.83 -16.49
CA GLU A 130 -18.35 4.83 -17.93
C GLU A 130 -19.87 4.67 -18.09
N ASP A 131 -20.49 5.54 -18.87
CA ASP A 131 -21.95 5.58 -19.04
C ASP A 131 -22.45 4.48 -19.98
N SER A 132 -21.66 4.12 -20.99
CA SER A 132 -21.95 3.00 -21.89
C SER A 132 -21.75 1.68 -21.17
N LYS A 133 -22.85 1.00 -20.82
CA LYS A 133 -22.82 -0.34 -20.20
C LYS A 133 -21.95 -1.34 -20.97
N THR A 134 -21.96 -1.29 -22.31
CA THR A 134 -21.13 -2.17 -23.14
C THR A 134 -19.64 -1.88 -22.98
N SER A 135 -19.25 -0.60 -23.04
CA SER A 135 -17.85 -0.18 -22.83
C SER A 135 -17.40 -0.50 -21.41
N ARG A 136 -18.25 -0.20 -20.41
CA ARG A 136 -17.96 -0.48 -19.00
C ARG A 136 -17.75 -1.96 -18.74
N ASN A 137 -18.64 -2.82 -19.25
CA ASN A 137 -18.49 -4.27 -19.15
C ASN A 137 -17.21 -4.78 -19.79
N HIS A 138 -16.83 -4.21 -20.95
CA HIS A 138 -15.59 -4.56 -21.63
C HIS A 138 -14.36 -4.22 -20.76
N ILE A 139 -14.26 -2.97 -20.28
CA ILE A 139 -13.16 -2.51 -19.41
C ILE A 139 -13.09 -3.35 -18.12
N CYS A 140 -14.24 -3.60 -17.50
CA CYS A 140 -14.32 -4.42 -16.29
C CYS A 140 -13.86 -5.86 -16.54
N SER A 141 -14.20 -6.44 -17.69
CA SER A 141 -13.72 -7.77 -18.09
C SER A 141 -12.19 -7.80 -18.22
N LEU A 142 -11.59 -6.81 -18.88
CA LEU A 142 -10.13 -6.70 -19.02
C LEU A 142 -9.44 -6.62 -17.64
N LEU A 143 -9.94 -5.77 -16.74
CA LEU A 143 -9.39 -5.64 -15.39
C LEU A 143 -9.54 -6.93 -14.57
N ARG A 144 -10.71 -7.59 -14.63
CA ARG A 144 -10.97 -8.85 -13.90
C ARG A 144 -10.07 -9.98 -14.38
N LYS A 145 -9.74 -10.05 -15.68
CA LYS A 145 -8.76 -11.01 -16.21
C LYS A 145 -7.41 -10.87 -15.48
N PHE A 146 -6.95 -9.64 -15.23
CA PHE A 146 -5.76 -9.35 -14.43
C PHE A 146 -5.97 -9.41 -12.91
N GLN A 147 -7.05 -10.05 -12.43
CA GLN A 147 -7.34 -10.29 -11.01
C GLN A 147 -7.68 -9.04 -10.17
N PHE A 148 -7.97 -7.89 -10.79
CA PHE A 148 -8.38 -6.70 -10.04
C PHE A 148 -9.75 -6.86 -9.39
N GLN A 149 -9.95 -6.24 -8.22
CA GLN A 149 -11.27 -6.01 -7.65
C GLN A 149 -11.89 -4.78 -8.31
N VAL A 150 -12.96 -4.97 -9.08
CA VAL A 150 -13.54 -3.90 -9.90
C VAL A 150 -14.86 -3.39 -9.30
N HIS A 151 -14.90 -2.08 -9.06
CA HIS A 151 -16.11 -1.32 -8.77
C HIS A 151 -16.55 -0.56 -10.03
N GLU A 152 -17.84 -0.31 -10.15
CA GLU A 152 -18.46 0.29 -11.34
C GLU A 152 -19.28 1.51 -10.94
N ALA A 153 -19.29 2.52 -11.82
CA ALA A 153 -20.16 3.69 -11.75
C ALA A 153 -20.56 4.13 -13.17
N ASN A 154 -21.75 4.71 -13.32
CA ASN A 154 -22.28 5.17 -14.59
C ASN A 154 -21.92 6.64 -14.90
N ASP A 155 -21.61 7.44 -13.87
CA ASP A 155 -21.18 8.83 -14.02
C ASP A 155 -20.30 9.29 -12.85
N GLY A 156 -19.83 10.54 -12.90
CA GLY A 156 -18.96 11.10 -11.87
C GLY A 156 -19.61 11.26 -10.49
N LEU A 157 -20.94 11.41 -10.39
CA LEU A 157 -21.61 11.53 -9.09
C LEU A 157 -21.65 10.17 -8.38
N GLU A 158 -22.06 9.12 -9.09
CA GLU A 158 -22.01 7.75 -8.56
C GLU A 158 -20.57 7.34 -8.21
N ALA A 159 -19.59 7.77 -9.02
CA ALA A 159 -18.18 7.51 -8.73
C ALA A 159 -17.73 8.09 -7.38
N LEU A 160 -18.16 9.30 -7.03
CA LEU A 160 -17.84 9.91 -5.73
C LEU A 160 -18.49 9.14 -4.57
N GLU A 161 -19.74 8.70 -4.71
CA GLU A 161 -20.41 7.85 -3.71
C GLU A 161 -19.65 6.53 -3.49
N VAL A 162 -19.17 5.91 -4.56
CA VAL A 162 -18.37 4.69 -4.48
C VAL A 162 -17.03 4.95 -3.78
N LEU A 163 -16.35 6.07 -4.07
CA LEU A 163 -15.07 6.45 -3.43
C LEU A 163 -15.21 6.81 -1.95
N ASP A 164 -16.40 7.23 -1.51
CA ASP A 164 -16.72 7.45 -0.11
C ASP A 164 -16.97 6.15 0.65
N ASN A 165 -17.68 5.20 0.01
CA ASN A 165 -17.98 3.89 0.56
C ASN A 165 -16.77 2.94 0.55
N HIS A 166 -15.83 3.13 -0.39
CA HIS A 166 -14.66 2.28 -0.59
C HIS A 166 -13.38 3.09 -0.56
N ARG A 167 -12.89 3.38 0.65
CA ARG A 167 -11.69 4.21 0.88
C ARG A 167 -10.37 3.60 0.43
N ASP A 168 -10.37 2.31 0.08
CA ASP A 168 -9.20 1.55 -0.31
C ASP A 168 -9.03 1.41 -1.83
N ILE A 169 -9.91 2.01 -2.63
CA ILE A 169 -9.74 2.14 -4.09
C ILE A 169 -8.42 2.86 -4.39
N LYS A 170 -7.63 2.29 -5.30
CA LYS A 170 -6.29 2.80 -5.68
C LYS A 170 -6.28 3.47 -7.04
N MET A 171 -7.24 3.16 -7.90
CA MET A 171 -7.32 3.72 -9.24
C MET A 171 -8.76 3.98 -9.66
N VAL A 172 -8.93 5.07 -10.42
CA VAL A 172 -10.12 5.38 -11.20
C VAL A 172 -9.76 5.38 -12.68
N ILE A 173 -10.56 4.69 -13.48
CA ILE A 173 -10.55 4.76 -14.94
C ILE A 173 -11.90 5.36 -15.34
N ALA A 174 -11.90 6.55 -15.95
CA ALA A 174 -13.14 7.27 -16.22
C ALA A 174 -13.24 7.70 -17.68
N ASP A 175 -14.41 7.52 -18.30
CA ASP A 175 -14.69 8.15 -19.57
C ASP A 175 -14.75 9.66 -19.45
N HIS A 176 -14.43 10.35 -20.54
CA HIS A 176 -14.60 11.78 -20.62
C HIS A 176 -16.07 12.17 -20.66
N ARG A 177 -16.86 11.57 -21.56
CA ARG A 177 -18.23 12.01 -21.85
C ARG A 177 -19.21 11.14 -21.09
N MET A 178 -19.74 11.68 -20.00
CA MET A 178 -20.74 11.02 -19.16
C MET A 178 -21.85 12.02 -18.80
N PRO A 179 -23.08 11.57 -18.52
CA PRO A 179 -24.14 12.44 -18.03
C PRO A 179 -23.83 12.96 -16.62
N ASN A 180 -24.52 14.02 -16.20
CA ASN A 180 -24.47 14.63 -14.86
C ASN A 180 -23.13 15.24 -14.42
N MET A 181 -22.07 14.44 -14.39
CA MET A 181 -20.70 14.86 -14.09
C MET A 181 -19.75 14.14 -15.05
N ASP A 182 -19.04 14.93 -15.85
CA ASP A 182 -18.11 14.41 -16.84
C ASP A 182 -16.76 13.98 -16.20
N GLY A 183 -15.92 13.27 -16.95
CA GLY A 183 -14.63 12.77 -16.43
C GLY A 183 -13.65 13.90 -16.04
N TYR A 184 -13.81 15.09 -16.61
CA TYR A 184 -12.99 16.26 -16.33
C TYR A 184 -13.39 16.94 -15.01
N GLU A 185 -14.68 17.08 -14.76
CA GLU A 185 -15.23 17.54 -13.49
C GLU A 185 -14.90 16.56 -12.36
N LEU A 186 -14.99 15.25 -12.64
CA LEU A 186 -14.65 14.20 -11.69
C LEU A 186 -13.18 14.28 -11.23
N VAL A 187 -12.22 14.33 -12.16
CA VAL A 187 -10.79 14.41 -11.76
C VAL A 187 -10.49 15.67 -10.96
N ARG A 188 -11.10 16.81 -11.31
CA ARG A 188 -10.94 18.05 -10.53
C ARG A 188 -11.47 17.91 -9.11
N THR A 189 -12.65 17.32 -8.96
CA THR A 189 -13.27 17.08 -7.66
C THR A 189 -12.39 16.18 -6.80
N ILE A 190 -11.92 15.06 -7.36
CA ILE A 190 -10.98 14.13 -6.72
C ILE A 190 -9.70 14.85 -6.26
N ARG A 191 -9.11 15.72 -7.08
CA ARG A 191 -7.85 16.42 -6.73
C ARG A 191 -8.02 17.53 -5.69
N HIS A 192 -9.24 18.06 -5.53
CA HIS A 192 -9.54 19.00 -4.44
C HIS A 192 -9.69 18.30 -3.07
N GLU A 193 -9.98 17.00 -3.05
CA GLU A 193 -10.07 16.23 -1.81
C GLU A 193 -8.68 15.72 -1.38
N LYS A 194 -8.17 16.21 -0.24
CA LYS A 194 -6.84 15.83 0.30
C LYS A 194 -6.64 14.31 0.38
N ARG A 195 -7.66 13.56 0.77
CA ARG A 195 -7.62 12.10 0.92
C ARG A 195 -7.36 11.38 -0.42
N LEU A 196 -7.83 11.94 -1.53
CA LEU A 196 -7.78 11.31 -2.85
C LEU A 196 -6.67 11.87 -3.74
N GLN A 197 -5.76 12.70 -3.20
CA GLN A 197 -4.70 13.33 -3.99
C GLN A 197 -3.76 12.33 -4.64
N ASP A 198 -3.47 11.21 -3.97
CA ASP A 198 -2.59 10.16 -4.48
C ASP A 198 -3.35 9.07 -5.27
N LEU A 199 -4.68 9.20 -5.43
CA LEU A 199 -5.48 8.25 -6.21
C LEU A 199 -5.07 8.29 -7.68
N VAL A 200 -4.77 7.13 -8.26
CA VAL A 200 -4.43 7.05 -9.69
C VAL A 200 -5.67 7.35 -10.52
N PHE A 201 -5.59 8.29 -11.46
CA PHE A 201 -6.69 8.63 -12.34
C PHE A 201 -6.25 8.50 -13.80
N ILE A 202 -6.92 7.64 -14.56
CA ILE A 202 -6.70 7.44 -15.99
C ILE A 202 -7.96 7.86 -16.74
N GLY A 203 -7.85 8.87 -17.61
CA GLY A 203 -8.96 9.31 -18.45
C GLY A 203 -9.07 8.49 -19.74
N LEU A 204 -10.28 8.08 -20.11
CA LEU A 204 -10.58 7.52 -21.43
C LEU A 204 -11.17 8.61 -22.33
N SER A 205 -10.75 8.65 -23.59
CA SER A 205 -11.22 9.65 -24.56
C SER A 205 -11.44 9.03 -25.92
N ALA A 206 -12.33 9.58 -26.75
CA ALA A 206 -12.50 9.09 -28.12
C ALA A 206 -11.34 9.54 -29.02
N SER A 207 -10.98 8.72 -30.02
CA SER A 207 -9.96 9.07 -31.02
C SER A 207 -10.23 10.43 -31.67
N GLY A 208 -9.16 11.23 -31.83
CA GLY A 208 -9.17 12.49 -32.57
C GLY A 208 -9.33 13.76 -31.72
N ASP A 209 -9.51 13.63 -30.41
CA ASP A 209 -9.68 14.79 -29.52
C ASP A 209 -8.42 15.09 -28.69
N SER A 210 -7.37 15.57 -29.38
CA SER A 210 -6.08 15.93 -28.75
C SER A 210 -6.21 17.04 -27.71
N VAL A 211 -7.28 17.85 -27.77
CA VAL A 211 -7.56 18.90 -26.79
C VAL A 211 -8.00 18.27 -25.46
N LEU A 212 -8.82 17.22 -25.48
CA LEU A 212 -9.24 16.51 -24.28
C LEU A 212 -8.09 15.83 -23.54
N THR A 213 -7.17 15.20 -24.27
CA THR A 213 -5.93 14.64 -23.70
C THR A 213 -5.20 15.67 -22.84
N SER A 214 -5.00 16.88 -23.36
CA SER A 214 -4.30 17.93 -22.63
C SER A 214 -5.07 18.43 -21.40
N LYS A 215 -6.41 18.40 -21.44
CA LYS A 215 -7.28 18.83 -20.35
C LYS A 215 -7.23 17.87 -19.16
N PHE A 216 -7.19 16.57 -19.39
CA PHE A 216 -7.06 15.57 -18.32
C PHE A 216 -5.77 15.74 -17.53
N ILE A 217 -4.63 15.76 -18.23
CA ILE A 217 -3.32 15.90 -17.59
C ILE A 217 -3.23 17.22 -16.81
N LYS A 218 -3.67 18.34 -17.41
CA LYS A 218 -3.69 19.65 -16.73
C LYS A 218 -4.64 19.72 -15.53
N SER A 219 -5.60 18.81 -15.44
CA SER A 219 -6.55 18.73 -14.33
C SER A 219 -6.13 17.72 -13.26
N GLY A 220 -4.96 17.09 -13.42
CA GLY A 220 -4.36 16.18 -12.45
C GLY A 220 -4.58 14.70 -12.72
N ALA A 221 -5.06 14.32 -13.91
CA ALA A 221 -5.01 12.92 -14.33
C ALA A 221 -3.56 12.45 -14.40
N ASN A 222 -3.30 11.19 -14.04
CA ASN A 222 -1.98 10.58 -14.12
C ASN A 222 -1.65 10.19 -15.55
N ASP A 223 -2.65 9.71 -16.29
CA ASP A 223 -2.50 9.32 -17.69
C ASP A 223 -3.85 9.38 -18.42
N PHE A 224 -3.82 9.08 -19.71
CA PHE A 224 -5.00 8.97 -20.55
C PHE A 224 -4.86 7.83 -21.57
N LEU A 225 -5.99 7.33 -22.08
CA LEU A 225 -6.04 6.33 -23.13
C LEU A 225 -7.12 6.69 -24.17
N SER A 226 -6.81 6.49 -25.45
CA SER A 226 -7.74 6.78 -26.55
C SER A 226 -8.53 5.53 -26.94
N LYS A 227 -9.84 5.66 -27.10
CA LYS A 227 -10.77 4.63 -27.59
C LYS A 227 -10.88 4.71 -29.12
N PRO A 228 -10.72 3.60 -29.88
CA PRO A 228 -10.44 2.24 -29.39
C PRO A 228 -8.96 2.05 -29.00
N PHE A 229 -8.70 1.18 -28.03
CA PHE A 229 -7.36 0.82 -27.56
C PHE A 229 -7.13 -0.70 -27.64
N TYR A 230 -5.87 -1.09 -27.74
CA TYR A 230 -5.46 -2.48 -27.62
C TYR A 230 -5.35 -2.88 -26.14
N HIS A 231 -5.61 -4.16 -25.85
CA HIS A 231 -5.55 -4.72 -24.50
C HIS A 231 -4.17 -4.51 -23.86
N GLU A 232 -3.09 -4.69 -24.62
CA GLU A 232 -1.73 -4.54 -24.11
C GLU A 232 -1.40 -3.08 -23.76
N GLU A 233 -1.88 -2.13 -24.56
CA GLU A 233 -1.72 -0.70 -24.25
C GLU A 233 -2.50 -0.35 -22.97
N PHE A 234 -3.76 -0.80 -22.87
CA PHE A 234 -4.59 -0.62 -21.68
C PHE A 234 -3.89 -1.14 -20.42
N TYR A 235 -3.40 -2.37 -20.46
CA TYR A 235 -2.69 -2.99 -19.34
C TYR A 235 -1.38 -2.26 -19.00
N CYS A 236 -0.56 -1.96 -20.00
CA CYS A 236 0.72 -1.26 -19.82
C CYS A 236 0.52 0.09 -19.11
N ARG A 237 -0.47 0.88 -19.54
CA ARG A 237 -0.81 2.18 -18.93
C ARG A 237 -1.21 2.04 -17.47
N ILE A 238 -2.08 1.08 -17.16
CA ILE A 238 -2.53 0.83 -15.79
C ILE A 238 -1.37 0.41 -14.90
N MET A 239 -0.55 -0.54 -15.37
CA MET A 239 0.59 -1.04 -14.59
C MET A 239 1.60 0.05 -14.30
N GLN A 240 2.01 0.81 -15.32
CA GLN A 240 3.00 1.87 -15.17
C GLN A 240 2.55 2.91 -14.14
N ASN A 241 1.27 3.28 -14.14
CA ASN A 241 0.73 4.26 -13.21
C ASN A 241 0.59 3.72 -11.78
N LEU A 242 0.16 2.46 -11.60
CA LEU A 242 0.14 1.82 -10.28
C LEU A 242 1.53 1.66 -9.69
N GLU A 243 2.47 1.09 -10.47
CA GLU A 243 3.84 0.86 -10.03
C GLU A 243 4.54 2.17 -9.67
N SER A 244 4.34 3.22 -10.48
CA SER A 244 4.86 4.56 -10.18
C SER A 244 4.33 5.10 -8.85
N GLN A 245 3.02 4.95 -8.59
CA GLN A 245 2.40 5.42 -7.36
C GLN A 245 2.83 4.59 -6.14
N GLU A 246 2.94 3.27 -6.28
CA GLU A 246 3.49 2.38 -5.25
C GLU A 246 4.96 2.74 -4.94
N MET A 247 5.76 3.07 -5.96
CA MET A 247 7.15 3.49 -5.80
C MET A 247 7.26 4.84 -5.09
N ILE A 248 6.46 5.84 -5.49
CA ILE A 248 6.38 7.14 -4.81
C ILE A 248 6.01 6.95 -3.34
N GLN A 249 5.01 6.12 -3.05
CA GLN A 249 4.60 5.83 -1.68
C GLN A 249 5.73 5.15 -0.89
N THR A 250 6.45 4.22 -1.52
CA THR A 250 7.60 3.54 -0.90
C THR A 250 8.71 4.53 -0.55
N ILE A 251 9.03 5.46 -1.46
CA ILE A 251 10.03 6.51 -1.22
C ILE A 251 9.58 7.42 -0.08
N ARG A 252 8.32 7.91 -0.10
CA ARG A 252 7.77 8.75 0.97
C ARG A 252 7.82 8.04 2.33
N ASN A 253 7.39 6.78 2.37
CA ASN A 253 7.42 5.98 3.60
C ASN A 253 8.86 5.80 4.10
N SER A 254 9.81 5.55 3.20
CA SER A 254 11.22 5.37 3.58
C SER A 254 11.87 6.66 4.08
N ALA A 255 11.42 7.82 3.57
CA ALA A 255 11.90 9.13 4.02
C ALA A 255 11.28 9.57 5.35
N ASN A 256 10.00 9.21 5.59
CA ASN A 256 9.20 9.81 6.66
C ASN A 256 8.90 8.88 7.83
N LEU A 257 9.00 7.56 7.65
CA LEU A 257 8.73 6.58 8.72
C LEU A 257 10.03 6.07 9.35
N ASP A 258 9.95 5.68 10.62
CA ASP A 258 10.98 4.91 11.29
C ASP A 258 11.00 3.47 10.72
N PRO A 259 12.16 2.94 10.31
CA PRO A 259 12.25 1.65 9.63
C PRO A 259 11.78 0.47 10.49
N LEU A 260 11.92 0.56 11.82
CA LEU A 260 11.55 -0.51 12.76
C LEU A 260 10.07 -0.50 13.10
N THR A 261 9.57 0.64 13.58
CA THR A 261 8.25 0.79 14.21
C THR A 261 7.15 1.24 13.23
N LYS A 262 7.52 1.74 12.05
CA LYS A 262 6.57 2.26 11.04
C LYS A 262 5.67 3.39 11.55
N VAL A 263 6.03 4.06 12.64
CA VAL A 263 5.52 5.40 12.98
C VAL A 263 6.40 6.45 12.30
N TYR A 264 6.04 7.74 12.37
CA TYR A 264 6.85 8.77 11.75
C TYR A 264 8.23 8.88 12.42
N ASN A 265 9.23 9.28 11.65
CA ASN A 265 10.56 9.53 12.19
C ASN A 265 10.67 10.97 12.71
N ARG A 266 11.71 11.21 13.53
CA ARG A 266 11.99 12.53 14.09
C ARG A 266 12.14 13.63 13.04
N ARG A 267 12.67 13.33 11.85
CA ARG A 267 12.79 14.34 10.77
C ARG A 267 11.43 14.82 10.31
N PHE A 268 10.47 13.91 10.12
CA PHE A 268 9.12 14.24 9.67
C PHE A 268 8.36 15.11 10.69
N LEU A 269 8.62 14.93 12.00
CA LEU A 269 8.07 15.78 13.05
C LEU A 269 8.40 17.27 12.82
N TYR A 270 9.67 17.58 12.54
CA TYR A 270 10.08 18.97 12.31
C TYR A 270 9.52 19.54 11.01
N GLU A 271 9.39 18.74 9.94
CA GLU A 271 8.73 19.17 8.71
C GLU A 271 7.26 19.54 8.95
N LYS A 272 6.56 18.77 9.79
CA LYS A 272 5.17 19.05 10.18
C LYS A 272 5.02 20.18 11.19
N ALA A 273 6.06 20.45 11.98
CA ALA A 273 6.07 21.54 12.95
C ALA A 273 5.78 22.89 12.30
N ASP A 274 6.40 23.17 11.16
CA ASP A 274 6.20 24.41 10.42
C ASP A 274 4.74 24.59 10.02
N GLU A 275 4.08 23.52 9.54
CA GLU A 275 2.65 23.54 9.21
C GLU A 275 1.78 23.83 10.44
N LEU A 276 1.99 23.09 11.54
CA LEU A 276 1.19 23.19 12.76
C LEU A 276 1.30 24.56 13.44
N PHE A 277 2.51 25.15 13.44
CA PHE A 277 2.82 26.41 14.12
C PHE A 277 2.72 27.65 13.22
N SER A 278 2.50 27.48 11.91
CA SER A 278 2.33 28.61 10.96
C SER A 278 1.09 29.47 11.22
N ARG A 279 0.04 28.93 11.85
CA ARG A 279 -1.21 29.66 12.14
C ARG A 279 -1.46 29.75 13.65
N LYS A 280 -1.78 30.95 14.13
CA LYS A 280 -2.03 31.19 15.57
C LYS A 280 -3.19 30.34 16.13
N ALA A 281 -4.24 30.12 15.34
CA ALA A 281 -5.41 29.34 15.76
C ALA A 281 -5.14 27.82 15.87
N THR A 282 -4.22 27.27 15.08
CA THR A 282 -3.80 25.86 15.23
C THR A 282 -2.81 25.72 16.37
N ARG A 283 -1.89 26.67 16.51
CA ARG A 283 -0.86 26.71 17.56
C ARG A 283 -1.43 26.66 18.98
N SER A 284 -2.55 27.33 19.26
CA SER A 284 -3.18 27.33 20.60
C SER A 284 -3.78 26.00 21.04
N ASN A 285 -3.87 25.01 20.12
CA ASN A 285 -4.45 23.69 20.39
C ASN A 285 -3.44 22.55 20.27
N VAL A 286 -2.14 22.84 20.04
CA VAL A 286 -1.12 21.80 19.90
C VAL A 286 -0.67 21.33 21.28
N ILE A 287 -0.82 20.03 21.53
CA ILE A 287 -0.35 19.34 22.71
C ILE A 287 0.77 18.39 22.30
N VAL A 288 1.89 18.44 23.00
CA VAL A 288 3.07 17.60 22.75
C VAL A 288 3.28 16.70 23.95
N SER A 289 3.54 15.42 23.70
CA SER A 289 3.85 14.44 24.73
C SER A 289 5.13 13.69 24.38
N MET A 290 6.06 13.60 25.33
CA MET A 290 7.21 12.72 25.26
C MET A 290 6.93 11.47 26.09
N ILE A 291 7.10 10.31 25.49
CA ILE A 291 6.74 9.00 26.04
C ILE A 291 7.97 8.11 25.99
N ASP A 292 8.25 7.40 27.07
CA ASP A 292 9.35 6.44 27.15
C ASP A 292 8.88 5.11 27.73
N ALA A 293 9.30 4.01 27.10
CA ALA A 293 9.06 2.67 27.62
C ALA A 293 9.99 2.40 28.82
N ASP A 294 9.39 2.24 30.00
CA ASP A 294 10.15 2.13 31.23
C ASP A 294 11.00 0.84 31.26
N ASN A 295 12.23 0.97 31.75
CA ASN A 295 13.19 -0.14 31.89
C ASN A 295 13.48 -0.90 30.59
N PHE A 296 13.35 -0.26 29.42
CA PHE A 296 13.64 -0.86 28.12
C PHE A 296 15.04 -1.48 28.03
N LYS A 297 16.06 -0.82 28.60
CA LYS A 297 17.41 -1.38 28.69
C LYS A 297 17.43 -2.75 29.40
N GLY A 298 16.66 -2.90 30.48
CA GLY A 298 16.55 -4.17 31.20
C GLY A 298 15.93 -5.28 30.36
N VAL A 299 14.98 -4.95 29.47
CA VAL A 299 14.43 -5.89 28.49
C VAL A 299 15.51 -6.36 27.52
N ASN A 300 16.30 -5.43 26.96
CA ASN A 300 17.40 -5.78 26.05
C ASN A 300 18.47 -6.63 26.75
N ASP A 301 18.86 -6.25 27.96
CA ASP A 301 19.88 -6.96 28.73
C ASP A 301 19.42 -8.38 29.13
N THR A 302 18.11 -8.59 29.32
CA THR A 302 17.53 -9.88 29.73
C THR A 302 17.17 -10.79 28.56
N TYR A 303 16.54 -10.23 27.51
CA TYR A 303 15.94 -10.99 26.40
C TYR A 303 16.59 -10.73 25.04
N GLY A 304 17.59 -9.87 24.98
CA GLY A 304 18.33 -9.51 23.77
C GLY A 304 17.64 -8.44 22.92
N HIS A 305 18.44 -7.78 22.07
CA HIS A 305 17.99 -6.67 21.22
C HIS A 305 16.84 -7.00 20.27
N LYS A 306 16.79 -8.22 19.73
CA LYS A 306 15.68 -8.65 18.85
C LYS A 306 14.34 -8.60 19.57
N THR A 307 14.31 -8.94 20.87
CA THR A 307 13.10 -8.88 21.69
C THR A 307 12.73 -7.43 22.00
N GLY A 308 13.71 -6.56 22.25
CA GLY A 308 13.49 -5.12 22.36
C GLY A 308 12.91 -4.51 21.08
N ASP A 309 13.38 -4.94 19.91
CA ASP A 309 12.85 -4.48 18.63
C ASP A 309 11.38 -4.86 18.45
N VAL A 310 11.01 -6.11 18.76
CA VAL A 310 9.61 -6.57 18.74
C VAL A 310 8.76 -5.79 19.75
N LEU A 311 9.28 -5.55 20.95
CA LEU A 311 8.60 -4.74 21.96
C LEU A 311 8.28 -3.33 21.43
N LEU A 312 9.24 -2.66 20.78
CA LEU A 312 9.00 -1.32 20.22
C LEU A 312 7.98 -1.34 19.08
N GLN A 313 7.98 -2.39 18.26
CA GLN A 313 6.98 -2.58 17.21
C GLN A 313 5.58 -2.71 17.79
N GLU A 314 5.38 -3.60 18.76
CA GLU A 314 4.09 -3.81 19.42
C GLU A 314 3.64 -2.56 20.21
N PHE A 315 4.56 -1.90 20.90
CA PHE A 315 4.30 -0.65 21.62
C PHE A 315 3.83 0.47 20.68
N SER A 316 4.47 0.60 19.51
CA SER A 316 4.07 1.58 18.49
C SER A 316 2.75 1.23 17.79
N ALA A 317 2.44 -0.07 17.64
CA ALA A 317 1.15 -0.52 17.13
C ALA A 317 0.03 -0.17 18.11
N LEU A 318 0.24 -0.42 19.41
CA LEU A 318 -0.69 -0.03 20.46
C LEU A 318 -0.94 1.49 20.48
N MET A 319 0.10 2.31 20.30
CA MET A 319 -0.07 3.76 20.18
C MET A 319 -1.03 4.15 19.04
N LYS A 320 -0.98 3.48 17.89
CA LYS A 320 -1.86 3.78 16.75
C LYS A 320 -3.33 3.54 17.06
N ASP A 321 -3.65 2.61 17.95
CA ASP A 321 -5.03 2.32 18.35
C ASP A 321 -5.61 3.44 19.23
N TYR A 322 -4.80 4.08 20.07
CA TYR A 322 -5.24 5.16 20.98
C TYR A 322 -5.12 6.55 20.35
N PHE A 323 -4.20 6.72 19.39
CA PHE A 323 -3.87 7.99 18.76
C PHE A 323 -4.01 7.96 17.22
N PRO A 324 -5.13 7.46 16.64
CA PRO A 324 -5.25 7.20 15.20
C PRO A 324 -5.15 8.45 14.31
N ASP A 325 -5.51 9.62 14.85
CA ASP A 325 -5.49 10.89 14.12
C ASP A 325 -4.34 11.81 14.54
N ASP A 326 -3.52 11.38 15.51
CA ASP A 326 -2.43 12.18 16.05
C ASP A 326 -1.10 11.82 15.36
N LEU A 327 -0.14 12.75 15.42
CA LEU A 327 1.17 12.53 14.86
C LEU A 327 2.04 11.73 15.84
N ILE A 328 2.16 10.43 15.60
CA ILE A 328 3.00 9.52 16.40
C ILE A 328 4.38 9.44 15.76
N VAL A 329 5.42 9.73 16.55
CA VAL A 329 6.80 9.83 16.09
C VAL A 329 7.70 9.00 17.00
N ARG A 330 8.61 8.20 16.43
CA ARG A 330 9.75 7.67 17.19
C ARG A 330 10.84 8.73 17.22
N TYR A 331 11.08 9.29 18.40
CA TYR A 331 12.00 10.41 18.57
C TYR A 331 13.46 9.93 18.60
N GLY A 332 13.72 8.80 19.26
CA GLY A 332 15.01 8.11 19.26
C GLY A 332 15.02 6.94 20.24
N GLY A 333 15.73 5.86 19.96
CA GLY A 333 15.80 4.69 20.86
C GLY A 333 14.42 4.15 21.23
N GLU A 334 14.08 4.20 22.51
CA GLU A 334 12.81 3.84 23.14
C GLU A 334 11.84 5.01 23.36
N GLU A 335 12.21 6.21 22.93
CA GLU A 335 11.45 7.44 23.12
C GLU A 335 10.54 7.72 21.92
N PHE A 336 9.29 8.08 22.23
CA PHE A 336 8.26 8.44 21.27
C PHE A 336 7.70 9.82 21.61
N THR A 337 7.30 10.53 20.56
CA THR A 337 6.56 11.79 20.68
C THR A 337 5.18 11.60 20.08
N VAL A 338 4.15 12.09 20.76
CA VAL A 338 2.81 12.24 20.18
C VAL A 338 2.45 13.72 20.15
N VAL A 339 2.06 14.21 18.97
CA VAL A 339 1.54 15.57 18.79
C VAL A 339 0.07 15.50 18.43
N SER A 340 -0.77 16.09 19.27
CA SER A 340 -2.23 16.08 19.12
C SER A 340 -2.78 17.49 19.01
N VAL A 341 -3.87 17.62 18.26
CA VAL A 341 -4.71 18.83 18.19
C VAL A 341 -6.11 18.60 18.78
N ARG A 342 -6.29 17.46 19.47
CA ARG A 342 -7.54 17.11 20.15
C ARG A 342 -7.76 18.04 21.36
N PRO A 343 -9.01 18.22 21.82
CA PRO A 343 -9.26 18.95 23.06
C PRO A 343 -8.46 18.34 24.24
N PRO A 344 -7.80 19.17 25.09
CA PRO A 344 -6.87 18.66 26.11
C PRO A 344 -7.45 17.58 27.00
N LYS A 345 -8.70 17.73 27.44
CA LYS A 345 -9.36 16.73 28.29
C LYS A 345 -9.50 15.36 27.60
N VAL A 346 -9.86 15.35 26.31
CA VAL A 346 -10.03 14.12 25.52
C VAL A 346 -8.68 13.44 25.33
N TYR A 347 -7.65 14.21 24.95
CA TYR A 347 -6.31 13.70 24.73
C TYR A 347 -5.69 13.13 26.02
N LEU A 348 -5.82 13.83 27.14
CA LEU A 348 -5.32 13.34 28.44
C LEU A 348 -6.01 12.04 28.88
N SER A 349 -7.33 11.92 28.67
CA SER A 349 -8.04 10.66 28.92
C SER A 349 -7.54 9.52 28.03
N ALA A 350 -7.23 9.79 26.76
CA ALA A 350 -6.64 8.81 25.85
C ALA A 350 -5.24 8.37 26.30
N LEU A 351 -4.40 9.31 26.78
CA LEU A 351 -3.08 9.00 27.35
C LEU A 351 -3.20 8.09 28.59
N SER A 352 -4.13 8.38 29.50
CA SER A 352 -4.36 7.51 30.67
C SER A 352 -4.80 6.11 30.27
N ALA A 353 -5.75 6.00 29.32
CA ALA A 353 -6.20 4.72 28.81
C ALA A 353 -5.08 3.94 28.10
N PHE A 354 -4.23 4.64 27.34
CA PHE A 354 -3.05 4.06 26.72
C PHE A 354 -2.07 3.50 27.77
N MET A 355 -1.78 4.23 28.85
CA MET A 355 -0.93 3.72 29.93
C MET A 355 -1.51 2.46 30.59
N ASP A 356 -2.82 2.43 30.85
CA ASP A 356 -3.48 1.24 31.39
C ASP A 356 -3.40 0.05 30.42
N ALA A 357 -3.51 0.31 29.11
CA ALA A 357 -3.33 -0.71 28.08
C ALA A 357 -1.89 -1.24 28.05
N VAL A 358 -0.89 -0.36 28.14
CA VAL A 358 0.52 -0.76 28.21
C VAL A 358 0.77 -1.65 29.43
N ARG A 359 0.25 -1.28 30.61
CA ARG A 359 0.39 -2.07 31.84
C ARG A 359 -0.20 -3.47 31.73
N THR A 360 -1.33 -3.60 31.01
CA THR A 360 -2.10 -4.85 30.93
C THR A 360 -1.69 -5.73 29.74
N THR A 361 -1.09 -5.14 28.70
CA THR A 361 -0.61 -5.86 27.52
C THR A 361 0.58 -6.74 27.85
N GLN A 362 0.52 -8.00 27.40
CA GLN A 362 1.66 -8.91 27.43
C GLN A 362 2.43 -8.74 26.13
N PHE A 363 3.64 -8.20 26.21
CA PHE A 363 4.46 -7.92 25.05
C PHE A 363 5.35 -9.11 24.69
N THR A 364 5.57 -9.26 23.39
CA THR A 364 6.44 -10.24 22.74
C THR A 364 6.03 -11.69 23.01
N ASN A 365 6.74 -12.63 22.38
CA ASN A 365 6.59 -14.06 22.68
C ASN A 365 6.96 -14.44 24.13
N HIS A 366 7.66 -13.56 24.86
CA HIS A 366 8.04 -13.78 26.26
C HIS A 366 6.95 -13.39 27.27
N LYS A 367 5.89 -12.70 26.83
CA LYS A 367 4.70 -12.36 27.62
C LYS A 367 5.00 -11.63 28.94
N PHE A 368 5.90 -10.65 28.90
CA PHE A 368 6.13 -9.76 30.04
C PHE A 368 5.35 -8.45 29.89
N ASN A 369 5.12 -7.78 31.01
CA ASN A 369 4.47 -6.49 31.06
C ASN A 369 5.53 -5.39 31.24
N ILE A 370 5.27 -4.22 30.68
CA ILE A 370 6.07 -3.02 30.91
C ILE A 370 5.16 -1.87 31.34
N THR A 371 5.76 -0.78 31.78
CA THR A 371 5.08 0.50 31.99
C THR A 371 5.68 1.54 31.05
N CYS A 372 5.05 2.72 31.00
CA CYS A 372 5.65 3.86 30.32
C CYS A 372 5.51 5.12 31.15
N SER A 373 6.47 6.03 31.00
CA SER A 373 6.44 7.35 31.61
C SER A 373 6.13 8.38 30.54
N ILE A 374 5.34 9.41 30.89
CA ILE A 374 4.89 10.43 29.93
C ILE A 374 5.08 11.83 30.51
N GLY A 375 5.75 12.70 29.76
CA GLY A 375 5.76 14.14 30.00
C GLY A 375 4.90 14.86 28.96
N VAL A 376 4.00 15.74 29.39
CA VAL A 376 3.04 16.41 28.50
C VAL A 376 3.19 17.91 28.62
N CYS A 377 3.26 18.61 27.49
CA CYS A 377 3.13 20.07 27.37
C CYS A 377 1.83 20.38 26.60
N ALA A 378 0.84 20.94 27.32
CA ALA A 378 -0.45 21.33 26.74
C ALA A 378 -0.62 22.85 26.67
N GLU A 379 0.32 23.58 27.25
CA GLU A 379 0.37 25.03 27.25
C GLU A 379 0.86 25.57 25.90
N GLU A 380 0.41 26.76 25.52
CA GLU A 380 0.86 27.40 24.28
C GLU A 380 2.31 27.89 24.43
N HIS A 381 3.11 27.63 23.40
CA HIS A 381 4.54 27.95 23.34
C HIS A 381 4.92 28.52 21.97
N PRO A 382 6.04 29.27 21.86
CA PRO A 382 6.48 29.93 20.62
C PRO A 382 6.78 28.97 19.47
N SER A 383 7.28 27.78 19.78
CA SER A 383 7.70 26.78 18.80
C SER A 383 7.47 25.35 19.32
N LEU A 384 7.44 24.39 18.40
CA LEU A 384 7.43 22.97 18.74
C LEU A 384 8.62 22.60 19.63
N GLU A 385 9.81 23.13 19.32
CA GLU A 385 11.03 22.86 20.08
C GLU A 385 10.87 23.23 21.55
N SER A 386 10.32 24.41 21.84
CA SER A 386 10.08 24.82 23.22
C SER A 386 9.01 23.97 23.95
N GLN A 387 8.02 23.41 23.23
CA GLN A 387 7.08 22.44 23.84
C GLN A 387 7.75 21.09 24.10
N LEU A 388 8.60 20.64 23.19
CA LEU A 388 9.36 19.39 23.34
C LEU A 388 10.30 19.47 24.55
N GLU A 389 10.99 20.59 24.74
CA GLU A 389 11.86 20.80 25.92
C GLU A 389 11.07 20.69 27.23
N VAL A 390 9.88 21.28 27.30
CA VAL A 390 9.02 21.18 28.48
C VAL A 390 8.50 19.76 28.69
N ALA A 391 8.03 19.10 27.61
CA ALA A 391 7.57 17.71 27.67
C ALA A 391 8.69 16.75 28.10
N ASP A 392 9.90 16.94 27.59
CA ASP A 392 11.08 16.16 27.95
C ASP A 392 11.48 16.35 29.43
N ALA A 393 11.53 17.60 29.90
CA ALA A 393 11.78 17.88 31.32
C ALA A 393 10.73 17.24 32.24
N ARG A 394 9.47 17.24 31.82
CA ARG A 394 8.37 16.58 32.55
C ARG A 394 8.49 15.06 32.51
N LEU A 395 8.90 14.47 31.39
CA LEU A 395 9.18 13.04 31.29
C LEU A 395 10.33 12.63 32.22
N TYR A 396 11.40 13.42 32.24
CA TYR A 396 12.51 13.21 33.17
C TYR A 396 12.03 13.22 34.63
N ASN A 397 11.15 14.15 35.00
CA ASN A 397 10.55 14.21 36.33
C ASN A 397 9.65 13.00 36.61
N ALA A 398 8.86 12.53 35.64
CA ALA A 398 8.07 11.30 35.77
C ALA A 398 8.96 10.09 36.08
N LYS A 399 10.08 9.94 35.36
CA LYS A 399 11.05 8.87 35.60
C LYS A 399 11.67 8.95 37.00
N ARG A 400 11.98 10.15 37.49
CA ARG A 400 12.52 10.36 38.86
C ARG A 400 11.49 10.17 39.96
N ALA A 401 10.22 10.46 39.70
CA ALA A 401 9.12 10.31 40.64
C ALA A 401 8.61 8.86 40.77
N GLY A 402 9.30 7.89 40.17
CA GLY A 402 8.97 6.47 40.29
C GLY A 402 8.48 5.82 39.00
N ARG A 403 8.50 6.52 37.85
CA ARG A 403 8.01 6.04 36.54
C ARG A 403 6.49 5.79 36.53
N ASP A 404 5.98 5.18 35.46
CA ASP A 404 4.58 4.75 35.30
C ASP A 404 3.54 5.85 35.60
N GLN A 405 3.81 7.07 35.14
CA GLN A 405 2.95 8.22 35.39
C GLN A 405 3.00 9.28 34.29
N ILE A 406 1.96 10.11 34.26
CA ILE A 406 1.86 11.31 33.41
C ILE A 406 2.25 12.53 34.23
N MET A 407 3.22 13.30 33.74
CA MET A 407 3.64 14.56 34.34
C MET A 407 3.17 15.74 33.49
N LEU A 408 2.24 16.54 34.06
CA LEU A 408 1.61 17.69 33.41
C LEU A 408 2.15 19.04 33.88
N ARG A 409 2.89 19.06 34.99
CA ARG A 409 3.38 20.30 35.61
C ARG A 409 4.80 20.09 36.09
N ASP A 410 5.55 21.18 36.09
CA ASP A 410 6.91 21.16 36.62
C ASP A 410 6.82 21.01 38.14
N THR A 411 7.61 20.08 38.69
CA THR A 411 7.70 19.96 40.15
C THR A 411 8.33 21.24 40.69
N ALA A 412 7.59 21.98 41.53
CA ALA A 412 8.11 23.19 42.16
C ALA A 412 9.45 22.88 42.83
N SER A 413 10.52 23.59 42.42
CA SER A 413 11.80 23.54 43.11
C SER A 413 11.59 23.90 44.58
N LYS A 414 11.84 22.95 45.48
CA LYS A 414 11.97 23.24 46.92
C LYS A 414 13.25 24.05 47.14
N SER A 415 13.20 25.34 46.84
CA SER A 415 14.24 26.32 47.20
C SER A 415 13.70 27.75 47.08
N ALA A 416 12.61 28.02 47.79
CA ALA A 416 12.18 29.38 48.13
C ALA A 416 11.50 29.37 49.51
N GLN A 417 12.19 28.83 50.51
CA GLN A 417 11.94 29.10 51.92
C GLN A 417 13.28 29.13 52.63
N LEU A 418 13.85 30.33 52.71
CA LEU A 418 14.73 30.82 53.77
C LEU A 418 14.66 32.34 53.65
N VAL A 419 13.72 32.90 54.41
CA VAL A 419 13.75 34.30 54.85
C VAL A 419 14.83 34.43 55.90
#